data_AF-A0A428WD48-F1
#
_entry.id   AF-A0A428WD48-F1
#
_cell.length_a   1.000
_cell.length_b   1.000
_cell.length_c   1.000
_cell.angle_alpha   90.00
_cell.angle_beta   90.00
_cell.angle_gamma   90.00
#
_symmetry.space_group_name_H-M   'P 1'
#
loop_
_entity.id
_entity.type
_entity.pdbx_description
1 polymer ?
#
loop_
_entity_poly.entity_id
_entity_poly.type
_entity_poly.pdbx_seq_one_letter_code
_entity_poly.pdbx_strand_id
1 'polypeptide(L)'
;MSVSFTFAGERHQDVVLEYGGFAPPDGEGGSWMIEVPALLRMLSAAERGEASVAEVRAMVLRAIGRFSERSGCCPDCEAAIDSYARALQEYQAAAEELSRQEAATTPDSHPYVVSSSGKIHRRDCCSDPARLTIEHPGQTLQEYVHDGRAYDGSSYYMRTSGSAQRMTAEELTAWLGRRKAVRCKLCEPALPGAYASEASDVETSGRR
;
A
#
# COMPACT_ATOMS: atom_id res chain seq x y z
N MET A 1 -15.23 42.16 -4.96
CA MET A 1 -14.90 42.83 -6.24
C MET A 1 -14.83 41.72 -7.27
N SER A 2 -15.79 41.64 -8.20
CA SER A 2 -15.89 40.53 -9.15
C SER A 2 -15.12 40.91 -10.41
N VAL A 3 -14.06 40.15 -10.73
CA VAL A 3 -13.26 40.35 -11.94
C VAL A 3 -13.97 39.62 -13.08
N SER A 4 -14.42 40.38 -14.07
CA SER A 4 -14.97 39.86 -15.33
C SER A 4 -13.81 39.65 -16.32
N PHE A 5 -13.74 38.46 -16.93
CA PHE A 5 -12.83 38.21 -18.04
C PHE A 5 -13.63 38.14 -19.33
N THR A 6 -13.33 39.05 -20.26
CA THR A 6 -13.90 39.07 -21.61
C THR A 6 -12.95 38.29 -22.53
N PHE A 7 -13.36 37.12 -23.01
CA PHE A 7 -12.51 36.29 -23.87
C PHE A 7 -12.86 36.52 -25.34
N ALA A 8 -12.14 37.45 -25.97
CA ALA A 8 -12.17 37.62 -27.41
C ALA A 8 -11.01 36.81 -28.05
N GLY A 9 -11.33 35.73 -28.77
CA GLY A 9 -10.58 35.36 -29.97
C GLY A 9 -9.39 34.39 -29.89
N GLU A 10 -9.13 33.66 -28.80
CA GLU A 10 -8.02 32.69 -28.79
C GLU A 10 -8.44 31.27 -29.20
N ARG A 11 -7.57 30.57 -29.96
CA ARG A 11 -7.86 29.22 -30.48
C ARG A 11 -7.78 28.21 -29.32
N HIS A 12 -8.48 27.08 -29.43
CA HIS A 12 -8.35 25.99 -28.43
C HIS A 12 -6.92 25.45 -28.28
N GLN A 13 -6.05 25.78 -29.24
CA GLN A 13 -4.63 25.41 -29.30
C GLN A 13 -3.77 26.22 -28.32
N ASP A 14 -4.27 27.36 -27.85
CA ASP A 14 -3.57 28.31 -26.99
C ASP A 14 -3.93 28.03 -25.51
N VAL A 15 -3.59 26.83 -25.03
CA VAL A 15 -3.73 26.44 -23.62
C VAL A 15 -2.46 26.79 -22.88
N VAL A 16 -2.54 27.74 -21.94
CA VAL A 16 -1.48 28.01 -20.97
C VAL A 16 -1.72 27.13 -19.75
N LEU A 17 -0.71 26.34 -19.37
CA LEU A 17 -0.68 25.64 -18.09
C LEU A 17 0.28 26.37 -17.17
N GLU A 18 -0.17 26.65 -15.96
CA GLU A 18 0.65 27.23 -14.91
C GLU A 18 0.87 26.22 -13.79
N TYR A 19 2.13 26.06 -13.42
CA TYR A 19 2.53 25.35 -12.22
C TYR A 19 2.72 26.36 -11.09
N GLY A 20 1.93 26.26 -10.02
CA GLY A 20 2.05 27.18 -8.87
C GLY A 20 0.74 27.65 -8.22
N GLY A 21 -0.36 26.90 -8.38
CA GLY A 21 -1.62 27.21 -7.70
C GLY A 21 -1.54 27.09 -6.18
N PHE A 22 -2.24 28.00 -5.49
CA PHE A 22 -2.38 28.08 -4.03
C PHE A 22 -2.45 26.69 -3.39
N ALA A 23 -1.37 26.29 -2.71
CA ALA A 23 -1.37 25.12 -1.86
C ALA A 23 -2.41 25.34 -0.75
N PRO A 24 -3.38 24.42 -0.55
CA PRO A 24 -4.19 24.44 0.66
C PRO A 24 -3.25 24.44 1.88
N PRO A 25 -3.60 25.11 2.98
CA PRO A 25 -2.73 25.26 4.15
C PRO A 25 -2.28 23.92 4.77
N ASP A 26 -2.91 22.81 4.39
CA ASP A 26 -2.69 21.49 4.96
C ASP A 26 -1.99 20.51 3.98
N GLY A 27 -1.48 20.98 2.83
CA GLY A 27 -0.83 20.12 1.83
C GLY A 27 0.37 20.76 1.15
N GLU A 28 1.57 20.30 1.48
CA GLU A 28 2.76 20.50 0.67
C GLU A 28 2.60 19.71 -0.64
N GLY A 29 2.02 20.37 -1.66
CA GLY A 29 1.88 19.79 -2.99
C GLY A 29 1.52 20.85 -4.00
N GLY A 30 2.41 21.09 -4.96
CA GLY A 30 2.06 21.88 -6.14
C GLY A 30 1.12 21.09 -7.04
N SER A 31 0.04 21.71 -7.52
CA SER A 31 -0.87 21.11 -8.49
C SER A 31 -0.75 21.79 -9.85
N TRP A 32 -0.93 21.02 -10.93
CA TRP A 32 -1.12 21.61 -12.25
C TRP A 32 -2.45 22.35 -12.28
N MET A 33 -2.42 23.66 -12.52
CA MET A 33 -3.63 24.41 -12.78
C MET A 33 -3.82 24.54 -14.29
N ILE A 34 -4.96 24.04 -14.76
CA ILE A 34 -5.49 24.40 -16.08
C ILE A 34 -6.51 25.49 -15.82
N GLU A 35 -6.39 26.61 -16.54
CA GLU A 35 -7.43 27.64 -16.50
C GLU A 35 -8.79 27.03 -16.88
N VAL A 36 -9.80 27.21 -16.03
CA VAL A 36 -11.17 26.71 -16.29
C VAL A 36 -11.67 27.10 -17.68
N PRO A 37 -11.48 28.35 -18.18
CA PRO A 37 -11.82 28.69 -19.56
C PRO A 37 -11.12 27.85 -20.62
N ALA A 38 -9.85 27.49 -20.43
CA ALA A 38 -9.11 26.65 -21.37
C ALA A 38 -9.64 25.20 -21.37
N LEU A 39 -9.97 24.66 -20.19
CA LEU A 39 -10.62 23.37 -20.07
C LEU A 39 -11.99 23.36 -20.75
N LEU A 40 -12.80 24.39 -20.54
CA LEU A 40 -14.11 24.52 -21.19
C LEU A 40 -13.98 24.61 -22.72
N ARG A 41 -13.00 25.35 -23.25
CA ARG A 41 -12.72 25.39 -24.70
C ARG A 41 -12.37 24.02 -25.27
N MET A 42 -11.53 23.25 -24.55
CA MET A 42 -11.16 21.89 -24.94
C MET A 42 -12.37 20.95 -24.95
N LEU A 43 -13.23 21.02 -23.93
CA LEU A 43 -14.46 20.23 -23.85
C LEU A 43 -15.45 20.60 -24.96
N SER A 44 -15.64 21.89 -25.23
CA SER A 44 -16.52 22.34 -26.33
C SER A 44 -15.99 21.96 -27.72
N ALA A 45 -14.67 21.95 -27.93
CA ALA A 45 -14.09 21.47 -29.18
C ALA A 45 -14.33 19.96 -29.37
N ALA A 46 -14.25 19.18 -28.30
CA ALA A 46 -14.59 17.75 -28.32
C ALA A 46 -16.08 17.51 -28.59
N GLU A 47 -16.95 18.26 -27.92
CA GLU A 47 -18.40 18.19 -28.10
C GLU A 47 -18.84 18.53 -29.54
N ARG A 48 -18.22 19.56 -30.14
CA ARG A 48 -18.48 19.97 -31.53
C ARG A 48 -17.80 19.08 -32.58
N GLY A 49 -17.02 18.09 -32.17
CA GLY A 49 -16.25 17.21 -33.07
C GLY A 49 -15.10 17.92 -33.80
N GLU A 50 -14.70 19.11 -33.33
CA GLU A 50 -13.56 19.88 -33.85
C GLU A 50 -12.22 19.29 -33.40
N ALA A 51 -12.24 18.50 -32.32
CA ALA A 51 -11.13 17.70 -31.84
C ALA A 51 -11.67 16.37 -31.28
N SER A 52 -10.93 15.29 -31.46
CA SER A 52 -11.22 14.04 -30.77
C SER A 52 -10.82 14.12 -29.29
N VAL A 53 -11.45 13.28 -28.45
CA VAL A 53 -11.05 13.10 -27.04
C VAL A 53 -9.57 12.73 -26.93
N ALA A 54 -9.05 11.95 -27.88
CA ALA A 54 -7.64 11.58 -27.94
C ALA A 54 -6.73 12.80 -28.19
N GLU A 55 -7.12 13.72 -29.08
CA GLU A 55 -6.37 14.95 -29.36
C GLU A 55 -6.38 15.92 -28.18
N VAL A 56 -7.54 16.10 -27.53
CA VAL A 56 -7.66 16.92 -26.31
C VAL A 56 -6.80 16.34 -25.19
N ARG A 57 -6.85 15.02 -24.98
CA ARG A 57 -5.99 14.32 -24.01
C ARG A 57 -4.51 14.53 -24.32
N ALA A 58 -4.12 14.39 -25.59
CA ALA A 58 -2.73 14.60 -26.00
C ALA A 58 -2.28 16.06 -25.81
N MET A 59 -3.17 17.05 -25.99
CA MET A 59 -2.86 18.46 -25.70
C MET A 59 -2.59 18.69 -24.23
N VAL A 60 -3.45 18.19 -23.33
CA VAL A 60 -3.25 18.30 -21.87
C VAL A 60 -1.94 17.63 -21.46
N LEU A 61 -1.69 16.41 -21.95
CA LEU A 61 -0.44 15.69 -21.68
C LEU A 61 0.80 16.40 -22.22
N ARG A 62 0.75 16.98 -23.44
CA ARG A 62 1.87 17.77 -23.99
C ARG A 62 2.13 19.04 -23.19
N ALA A 63 1.09 19.68 -22.68
CA ALA A 63 1.23 20.88 -21.89
C ALA A 63 1.83 20.55 -20.51
N ILE A 64 1.44 19.43 -19.89
CA ILE A 64 2.09 18.89 -18.69
C ILE A 64 3.54 18.49 -19.00
N GLY A 65 3.77 17.87 -20.17
CA GLY A 65 5.05 17.40 -20.68
C GLY A 65 6.16 18.45 -20.78
N ARG A 66 5.81 19.74 -20.79
CA ARG A 66 6.80 20.86 -20.78
C ARG A 66 7.43 21.10 -19.42
N PHE A 67 6.78 20.62 -18.36
CA PHE A 67 7.17 20.86 -16.98
C PHE A 67 7.36 19.56 -16.20
N SER A 68 6.80 18.47 -16.71
CA SER A 68 7.02 17.11 -16.24
C SER A 68 7.27 16.19 -17.43
N GLU A 69 8.53 15.82 -17.65
CA GLU A 69 8.95 14.96 -18.76
C GLU A 69 8.25 13.59 -18.71
N ARG A 70 7.82 13.18 -17.51
CA ARG A 70 7.21 11.87 -17.25
C ARG A 70 5.76 11.92 -16.77
N SER A 71 5.12 13.09 -16.83
CA SER A 71 3.68 13.26 -16.57
C SER A 71 3.20 12.96 -15.14
N GLY A 72 4.00 13.25 -14.11
CA GLY A 72 3.51 13.25 -12.73
C GLY A 72 2.47 14.36 -12.51
N CYS A 73 1.46 14.17 -11.66
CA CYS A 73 0.50 15.24 -11.34
C CYS A 73 1.12 16.42 -10.54
N CYS A 74 2.36 16.25 -10.09
CA CYS A 74 3.26 17.25 -9.50
C CYS A 74 4.74 16.79 -9.65
N PRO A 75 5.73 17.67 -9.41
CA PRO A 75 7.16 17.32 -9.41
C PRO A 75 7.54 16.20 -8.45
N ASP A 76 6.88 16.12 -7.28
CA ASP A 76 7.13 15.03 -6.32
C ASP A 76 6.69 13.68 -6.90
N CYS A 77 5.52 13.65 -7.56
CA CYS A 77 5.07 12.47 -8.28
C CYS A 77 6.02 12.09 -9.41
N GLU A 78 6.51 13.07 -10.18
CA GLU A 78 7.49 12.81 -11.23
C GLU A 78 8.80 12.23 -10.70
N ALA A 79 9.35 12.82 -9.64
CA ALA A 79 10.56 12.34 -9.00
C ALA A 79 10.39 10.91 -8.43
N ALA A 80 9.17 10.54 -8.05
CA ALA A 80 8.84 9.25 -7.48
C ALA A 80 8.45 8.17 -8.50
N ILE A 81 8.37 8.45 -9.81
CA ILE A 81 7.91 7.46 -10.80
C ILE A 81 8.75 6.18 -10.77
N ASP A 82 10.08 6.31 -10.76
CA ASP A 82 10.97 5.13 -10.74
C ASP A 82 10.93 4.41 -9.39
N SER A 83 10.85 5.16 -8.29
CA SER A 83 10.78 4.56 -6.97
C SER A 83 9.46 3.83 -6.76
N TYR A 84 8.34 4.34 -7.30
CA TYR A 84 7.05 3.67 -7.29
C TYR A 84 7.06 2.39 -8.15
N ALA A 85 7.62 2.47 -9.37
CA ALA A 85 7.75 1.29 -10.22
C ALA A 85 8.59 0.18 -9.56
N ARG A 86 9.70 0.56 -8.90
CA ARG A 86 10.52 -0.37 -8.11
C ARG A 86 9.76 -0.91 -6.90
N ALA A 87 9.05 -0.06 -6.16
CA ALA A 87 8.25 -0.48 -5.01
C ALA A 87 7.16 -1.49 -5.39
N LEU A 88 6.51 -1.33 -6.55
CA LEU A 88 5.55 -2.30 -7.08
C LEU A 88 6.22 -3.65 -7.41
N GLN A 89 7.41 -3.63 -7.99
CA GLN A 89 8.17 -4.86 -8.27
C GLN A 89 8.60 -5.57 -6.99
N GLU A 90 9.10 -4.83 -6.01
CA GLU A 90 9.46 -5.36 -4.68
C GLU A 90 8.24 -5.96 -3.97
N TYR A 91 7.10 -5.26 -4.01
CA TYR A 91 5.82 -5.75 -3.48
C TYR A 91 5.39 -7.07 -4.16
N GLN A 92 5.44 -7.14 -5.49
CA GLN A 92 5.08 -8.35 -6.24
C GLN A 92 6.00 -9.52 -5.89
N ALA A 93 7.31 -9.29 -5.88
CA ALA A 93 8.28 -10.31 -5.50
C ALA A 93 8.07 -10.80 -4.06
N ALA A 94 7.80 -9.90 -3.13
CA ALA A 94 7.48 -10.25 -1.75
C ALA A 94 6.16 -11.04 -1.64
N ALA A 95 5.13 -10.65 -2.40
CA ALA A 95 3.83 -11.33 -2.42
C ALA A 95 3.93 -12.74 -2.98
N GLU A 96 4.70 -12.92 -4.04
CA GLU A 96 5.00 -14.24 -4.60
C GLU A 96 5.79 -15.11 -3.61
N GLU A 97 6.81 -14.55 -2.97
CA GLU A 97 7.60 -15.29 -1.98
C GLU A 97 6.75 -15.70 -0.77
N LEU A 98 5.92 -14.79 -0.26
CA LEU A 98 4.97 -15.12 0.79
C LEU A 98 4.03 -16.24 0.34
N SER A 99 3.43 -16.12 -0.85
CA SER A 99 2.56 -17.16 -1.40
C SER A 99 3.25 -18.52 -1.50
N ARG A 100 4.52 -18.56 -1.95
CA ARG A 100 5.34 -19.79 -1.96
C ARG A 100 5.52 -20.36 -0.56
N GLN A 101 5.84 -19.54 0.44
CA GLN A 101 5.99 -19.97 1.83
C GLN A 101 4.67 -20.48 2.43
N GLU A 102 3.54 -19.85 2.09
CA GLU A 102 2.23 -20.31 2.49
C GLU A 102 1.90 -21.68 1.88
N ALA A 103 2.18 -21.86 0.59
CA ALA A 103 1.95 -23.12 -0.12
C ALA A 103 2.87 -24.26 0.34
N ALA A 104 4.09 -23.94 0.79
CA ALA A 104 5.04 -24.91 1.32
C ALA A 104 4.63 -25.49 2.68
N THR A 105 3.61 -24.92 3.33
CA THR A 105 3.16 -25.36 4.65
C THR A 105 1.67 -25.69 4.62
N THR A 106 1.28 -26.80 5.24
CA THR A 106 -0.12 -27.27 5.30
C THR A 106 -0.59 -27.34 6.75
N PRO A 107 -1.90 -27.39 7.02
CA PRO A 107 -2.40 -27.69 8.36
C PRO A 107 -1.85 -28.99 8.94
N ASP A 108 -1.56 -29.99 8.11
CA ASP A 108 -1.02 -31.27 8.57
C ASP A 108 0.48 -31.21 8.88
N SER A 109 1.26 -30.51 8.05
CA SER A 109 2.71 -30.40 8.26
C SER A 109 3.06 -29.39 9.35
N HIS A 110 2.34 -28.26 9.41
CA HIS A 110 2.57 -27.17 10.36
C HIS A 110 1.24 -26.80 11.05
N PRO A 111 0.73 -27.68 11.93
CA PRO A 111 -0.57 -27.50 12.57
C PRO A 111 -0.62 -26.35 13.57
N TYR A 112 0.54 -25.82 13.98
CA TYR A 112 0.64 -24.81 15.02
C TYR A 112 1.11 -23.46 14.49
N VAL A 113 0.62 -22.41 15.13
CA VAL A 113 1.13 -21.04 15.00
C VAL A 113 1.45 -20.51 16.39
N VAL A 114 2.66 -20.00 16.59
CA VAL A 114 3.01 -19.23 17.79
C VAL A 114 2.96 -17.76 17.42
N SER A 115 2.08 -16.99 18.05
CA SER A 115 1.95 -15.54 17.81
C SER A 115 3.17 -14.78 18.30
N SER A 116 3.29 -13.51 17.90
CA SER A 116 4.30 -12.58 18.41
C SER A 116 4.32 -12.44 19.94
N SER A 117 3.16 -12.59 20.58
CA SER A 117 3.00 -12.59 22.03
C SER A 117 3.35 -13.92 22.71
N GLY A 118 3.81 -14.92 21.94
CA GLY A 118 4.18 -16.24 22.44
C GLY A 118 2.99 -17.16 22.73
N LYS A 119 1.79 -16.81 22.25
CA LYS A 119 0.59 -17.64 22.40
C LYS A 119 0.55 -18.70 21.29
N ILE A 120 0.18 -19.92 21.63
CA ILE A 120 0.08 -21.07 20.72
C ILE A 120 -1.35 -21.15 20.22
N HIS A 121 -1.49 -21.25 18.90
CA HIS A 121 -2.75 -21.38 18.19
C HIS A 121 -2.71 -22.60 17.28
N ARG A 122 -3.88 -23.11 16.89
CA ARG A 122 -4.00 -23.92 15.68
C ARG A 122 -3.79 -23.02 14.46
N ARG A 123 -3.26 -23.60 13.38
CA ARG A 123 -3.07 -22.90 12.11
C ARG A 123 -4.36 -22.26 11.58
N ASP A 124 -5.48 -22.94 11.75
CA ASP A 124 -6.82 -22.52 11.31
C ASP A 124 -7.57 -21.63 12.31
N CYS A 125 -6.87 -21.09 13.31
CA CYS A 125 -7.52 -20.26 14.33
C CYS A 125 -8.13 -18.99 13.73
N CYS A 126 -9.40 -18.73 14.03
CA CYS A 126 -10.13 -17.54 13.55
C CYS A 126 -9.53 -16.20 13.99
N SER A 127 -8.63 -16.17 14.99
CA SER A 127 -7.91 -14.96 15.37
C SER A 127 -6.78 -14.59 14.39
N ASP A 128 -6.54 -15.42 13.38
CA ASP A 128 -5.54 -15.26 12.32
C ASP A 128 -4.17 -14.75 12.81
N PRO A 129 -3.55 -15.45 13.78
CA PRO A 129 -2.35 -14.98 14.48
C PRO A 129 -1.10 -14.94 13.59
N ALA A 130 -1.11 -15.63 12.45
CA ALA A 130 -0.02 -15.66 11.47
C ALA A 130 -0.38 -14.92 10.18
N ARG A 131 -1.35 -13.99 10.20
CA ARG A 131 -1.64 -13.16 9.04
C ARG A 131 -0.43 -12.32 8.69
N LEU A 132 0.34 -12.78 7.71
CA LEU A 132 1.41 -11.99 7.13
C LEU A 132 0.77 -11.04 6.12
N THR A 133 0.79 -9.75 6.41
CA THR A 133 0.35 -8.73 5.47
C THR A 133 1.56 -8.05 4.88
N ILE A 134 1.70 -8.11 3.55
CA ILE A 134 2.62 -7.24 2.83
C ILE A 134 1.85 -5.98 2.51
N GLU A 135 2.38 -4.85 2.96
CA GLU A 135 1.76 -3.56 2.73
C GLU A 135 1.93 -3.17 1.25
N HIS A 136 0.83 -2.81 0.59
CA HIS A 136 0.88 -2.37 -0.80
C HIS A 136 1.42 -0.93 -0.87
N PRO A 137 2.24 -0.58 -1.87
CA PRO A 137 2.75 0.79 -2.05
C PRO A 137 1.70 1.85 -2.40
N GLY A 138 0.40 1.58 -2.28
CA GLY A 138 -0.68 2.39 -2.85
C GLY A 138 -1.05 1.99 -4.29
N GLN A 139 -2.33 2.06 -4.61
CA GLN A 139 -2.90 1.68 -5.91
C GLN A 139 -2.51 2.64 -7.03
N THR A 140 -2.09 3.85 -6.66
CA THR A 140 -1.66 4.88 -7.60
C THR A 140 -0.35 5.53 -7.15
N LEU A 141 0.38 6.13 -8.10
CA LEU A 141 1.56 6.95 -7.82
C LEU A 141 1.24 8.10 -6.85
N GLN A 142 0.02 8.65 -6.93
CA GLN A 142 -0.44 9.71 -6.06
C GLN A 142 -0.53 9.22 -4.60
N GLU A 143 -1.15 8.06 -4.37
CA GLU A 143 -1.20 7.44 -3.03
C GLU A 143 0.22 7.16 -2.49
N TYR A 144 1.09 6.59 -3.32
CA TYR A 144 2.48 6.31 -2.93
C TYR A 144 3.24 7.55 -2.44
N VAL A 145 3.03 8.70 -3.08
CA VAL A 145 3.74 9.95 -2.78
C VAL A 145 3.11 10.69 -1.61
N HIS A 146 1.79 10.87 -1.62
CA HIS A 146 1.11 11.71 -0.64
C HIS A 146 0.82 11.01 0.68
N ASP A 147 0.84 9.67 0.72
CA ASP A 147 0.82 8.93 1.99
C ASP A 147 2.22 8.87 2.65
N GLY A 148 3.22 9.58 2.11
CA GLY A 148 4.56 9.68 2.65
C GLY A 148 5.46 8.46 2.39
N ARG A 149 4.96 7.46 1.65
CA ARG A 149 5.68 6.19 1.38
C ARG A 149 6.89 6.38 0.46
N ALA A 150 6.87 7.40 -0.39
CA ALA A 150 8.01 7.76 -1.24
C ALA A 150 9.24 8.22 -0.44
N TYR A 151 9.06 8.71 0.78
CA TYR A 151 10.11 9.35 1.60
C TYR A 151 10.45 8.59 2.88
N ASP A 152 9.71 7.53 3.22
CA ASP A 152 9.92 6.76 4.43
C ASP A 152 11.20 5.89 4.40
N GLY A 153 11.85 5.78 3.23
CA GLY A 153 13.06 4.99 3.03
C GLY A 153 12.89 3.51 3.34
N SER A 154 11.66 3.06 3.60
CA SER A 154 11.32 1.70 3.88
C SER A 154 11.25 0.97 2.54
N SER A 155 12.38 0.40 2.14
CA SER A 155 12.39 -0.74 1.24
C SER A 155 11.27 -1.70 1.66
N TYR A 156 10.47 -2.20 0.71
CA TYR A 156 9.42 -3.18 0.97
C TYR A 156 10.03 -4.57 1.28
N TYR A 157 11.12 -4.60 2.05
CA TYR A 157 11.48 -5.78 2.83
C TYR A 157 10.33 -6.00 3.79
N MET A 158 9.64 -7.12 3.59
CA MET A 158 8.86 -7.86 4.57
C MET A 158 8.87 -7.17 5.96
N ARG A 159 8.08 -6.11 6.13
CA ARG A 159 7.55 -5.80 7.45
C ARG A 159 6.47 -6.83 7.64
N THR A 160 6.88 -8.08 7.86
CA THR A 160 6.02 -9.09 8.45
C THR A 160 5.63 -8.51 9.80
N SER A 161 4.49 -7.83 9.82
CA SER A 161 3.83 -7.32 11.02
C SER A 161 3.29 -8.53 11.78
N GLY A 162 4.20 -9.35 12.28
CA GLY A 162 3.90 -10.62 12.90
C GLY A 162 5.16 -11.44 12.96
N SER A 163 5.85 -11.41 14.10
CA SER A 163 6.82 -12.43 14.50
C SER A 163 6.16 -13.79 14.78
N ALA A 164 4.99 -14.03 14.18
CA ALA A 164 4.25 -15.25 14.34
C ALA A 164 4.91 -16.35 13.50
N GLN A 165 5.15 -17.49 14.13
CA GLN A 165 5.88 -18.60 13.53
C GLN A 165 4.97 -19.79 13.37
N ARG A 166 4.85 -20.29 12.13
CA ARG A 166 4.24 -21.59 11.85
C ARG A 166 5.23 -22.68 12.28
N MET A 167 4.74 -23.70 12.97
CA MET A 167 5.57 -24.75 13.54
C MET A 167 4.97 -26.13 13.30
N THR A 168 5.86 -27.09 13.04
CA THR A 168 5.58 -28.52 13.16
C THR A 168 5.36 -28.90 14.64
N ALA A 169 4.87 -30.13 14.88
CA ALA A 169 4.74 -30.64 16.25
C ALA A 169 6.09 -30.73 16.98
N GLU A 170 7.14 -31.16 16.27
CA GLU A 170 8.50 -31.32 16.82
C GLU A 170 9.12 -29.97 17.19
N GLU A 171 8.99 -28.96 16.32
CA GLU A 171 9.43 -27.60 16.60
C GLU A 171 8.71 -27.00 17.79
N LEU A 172 7.38 -27.23 17.91
CA LEU A 172 6.62 -26.78 19.06
C LEU A 172 7.08 -27.47 20.35
N THR A 173 7.35 -28.77 20.33
CA THR A 173 7.91 -29.50 21.49
C THR A 173 9.27 -28.91 21.90
N ALA A 174 10.17 -28.66 20.95
CA ALA A 174 11.46 -28.04 21.23
C ALA A 174 11.33 -26.61 21.79
N TRP A 175 10.35 -25.84 21.29
CA TRP A 175 10.02 -24.50 21.77
C TRP A 175 9.51 -24.52 23.22
N LEU A 176 8.61 -25.46 23.53
CA LEU A 176 8.05 -25.68 24.87
C LEU A 176 9.09 -26.18 25.88
N GLY A 177 10.13 -26.89 25.43
CA GLY A 177 11.26 -27.26 26.28
C GLY A 177 12.00 -26.06 26.91
N ARG A 178 11.81 -24.84 26.37
CA ARG A 178 12.46 -23.61 26.82
C ARG A 178 11.49 -22.56 27.35
N ARG A 179 10.17 -22.76 27.19
CA ARG A 179 9.15 -21.72 27.41
C ARG A 179 7.86 -22.34 27.95
N LYS A 180 7.11 -21.55 28.73
CA LYS A 180 5.80 -21.98 29.23
C LYS A 180 4.78 -22.02 28.08
N ALA A 181 3.96 -23.07 28.05
CA ALA A 181 2.83 -23.16 27.14
C ALA A 181 1.76 -22.09 27.48
N VAL A 182 1.51 -21.17 26.57
CA VAL A 182 0.36 -20.25 26.65
C VAL A 182 -0.53 -20.52 25.47
N ARG A 183 -1.71 -21.11 25.68
CA ARG A 183 -2.61 -21.50 24.59
C ARG A 183 -3.61 -20.40 24.28
N CYS A 184 -4.05 -20.36 23.04
CA CYS A 184 -5.20 -19.57 22.65
C CYS A 184 -6.48 -20.21 23.15
N LYS A 185 -7.26 -19.47 23.95
CA LYS A 185 -8.57 -19.88 24.47
C LYS A 185 -9.64 -20.07 23.39
N LEU A 186 -9.44 -19.51 22.18
CA LEU A 186 -10.43 -19.60 21.09
C LEU A 186 -10.31 -20.90 20.29
N CYS A 187 -9.08 -21.38 20.05
CA CYS A 187 -8.85 -22.59 19.25
C CYS A 187 -8.33 -23.78 20.06
N GLU A 188 -7.96 -23.56 21.32
CA GLU A 188 -7.51 -24.57 22.29
C GLU A 188 -6.67 -25.67 21.64
N PRO A 189 -5.50 -25.33 21.06
CA PRO A 189 -4.71 -26.30 20.29
C PRO A 189 -4.27 -27.45 21.19
N ALA A 190 -4.50 -28.68 20.72
CA ALA A 190 -3.96 -29.87 21.36
C ALA A 190 -2.43 -29.82 21.30
N LEU A 191 -1.77 -29.91 22.45
CA LEU A 191 -0.31 -29.86 22.52
C LEU A 191 0.32 -31.22 22.23
N PRO A 192 1.50 -31.26 21.59
CA PRO A 192 2.15 -32.52 21.24
C PRO A 192 2.86 -33.18 22.43
N GLY A 193 2.93 -34.52 22.39
CA GLY A 193 3.80 -35.33 23.26
C GLY A 193 3.52 -35.18 24.75
N ALA A 194 4.58 -34.95 25.54
CA ALA A 194 4.52 -34.84 27.00
C ALA A 194 3.67 -33.67 27.51
N TYR A 195 3.35 -32.71 26.65
CA TYR A 195 2.57 -31.51 26.98
C TYR A 195 1.06 -31.70 26.73
N ALA A 196 0.62 -32.85 26.21
CA ALA A 196 -0.78 -33.11 25.84
C ALA A 196 -1.76 -32.94 27.02
N SER A 197 -1.33 -33.23 28.25
CA SER A 197 -2.13 -33.09 29.47
C SER A 197 -2.06 -31.71 30.13
N GLU A 198 -1.27 -30.78 29.60
CA GLU A 198 -1.19 -29.44 30.19
C GLU A 198 -2.50 -28.68 29.94
N ALA A 199 -3.18 -28.29 31.02
CA ALA A 199 -4.36 -27.43 30.98
C ALA A 199 -3.96 -25.95 30.79
N SER A 200 -4.85 -25.16 30.19
CA SER A 200 -4.57 -23.80 29.70
C SER A 200 -4.65 -22.76 30.82
N ASP A 201 -3.88 -22.87 31.90
CA ASP A 201 -4.06 -21.95 33.03
C ASP A 201 -2.81 -21.12 33.36
N VAL A 202 -2.89 -19.84 32.99
CA VAL A 202 -2.86 -18.66 33.88
C VAL A 202 -2.39 -17.45 33.06
N GLU A 203 -3.25 -16.43 32.99
CA GLU A 203 -2.89 -15.07 32.64
C GLU A 203 -1.79 -14.56 33.58
N THR A 204 -0.58 -14.35 33.06
CA THR A 204 0.33 -13.37 33.67
C THR A 204 -0.18 -11.97 33.35
N SER A 205 -1.25 -11.59 34.04
CA SER A 205 -1.56 -10.19 34.29
C SER A 205 -0.42 -9.61 35.12
N GLY A 206 0.52 -8.93 34.46
CA GLY A 206 1.50 -8.10 35.14
C GLY A 206 2.85 -7.99 34.42
N ARG A 207 3.06 -6.86 33.74
CA ARG A 207 3.95 -5.81 34.26
C ARG A 207 3.67 -4.49 33.52
N ARG A 208 3.76 -3.43 34.32
CA ARG A 208 3.55 -2.02 34.00
C ARG A 208 4.55 -1.49 32.98
#